data_AF-A0A2V6LDQ5-F1
#
_entry.id   AF-A0A2V6LDQ5-F1
#
_cell.length_a   1.000
_cell.length_b   1.000
_cell.length_c   1.000
_cell.angle_alpha   90.00
_cell.angle_beta   90.00
_cell.angle_gamma   90.00
#
_symmetry.space_group_name_H-M   'P 1'
#
loop_
_entity.id
_entity.type
_entity.pdbx_description
1 polymer ?
#
loop_
_entity_poly.entity_id
_entity_poly.type
_entity_poly.pdbx_seq_one_letter_code
_entity_poly.pdbx_strand_id
1 'polypeptide(L)'
;LNTAAGANALFSNTTGVENTAIGFDALNINTTGNHNTATGVFVLGINSTGNNNTADGYGALFHNTIGNSNTAIGCHALFKNTIGDENIALGVSAGSALTIGNNNIDIGNGGLAG
;
A
#
# COMPACT_ATOMS: atom_id res chain seq x y z
N LEU A 1 19.13 -0.72 -2.56
CA LEU A 1 19.02 0.70 -2.97
C LEU A 1 17.56 1.11 -2.84
N ASN A 2 17.23 2.33 -2.41
CA ASN A 2 15.85 2.84 -2.39
C ASN A 2 15.70 3.98 -3.40
N THR A 3 14.50 4.12 -3.97
CA THR A 3 14.13 5.25 -4.83
C THR A 3 13.03 6.04 -4.14
N ALA A 4 13.25 7.33 -3.89
CA ALA A 4 12.29 8.23 -3.25
C ALA A 4 12.12 9.52 -4.07
N ALA A 5 10.89 9.85 -4.45
CA ALA A 5 10.57 11.07 -5.19
C ALA A 5 9.26 11.68 -4.71
N GLY A 6 9.31 12.89 -4.15
CA GLY A 6 8.16 13.56 -3.54
C GLY A 6 8.46 13.98 -2.10
N ALA A 7 7.71 14.96 -1.59
CA ALA A 7 7.90 15.39 -0.21
C ALA A 7 7.54 14.24 0.75
N ASN A 8 8.44 13.99 1.71
CA ASN A 8 8.37 12.94 2.73
C ASN A 8 8.31 11.49 2.22
N ALA A 9 8.60 11.24 0.94
CA ALA A 9 8.73 9.87 0.44
C ALA A 9 9.85 9.13 1.19
N LEU A 10 9.55 7.97 1.78
CA LEU A 10 10.48 7.16 2.60
C LEU A 10 11.10 7.89 3.81
N PHE A 11 10.46 8.93 4.34
CA PHE A 11 11.03 9.80 5.38
C PHE A 11 11.51 9.05 6.64
N SER A 12 10.75 8.07 7.12
CA SER A 12 11.06 7.33 8.35
C SER A 12 11.75 5.97 8.11
N ASN A 13 12.25 5.71 6.90
CA ASN A 13 12.93 4.46 6.55
C ASN A 13 14.27 4.31 7.27
N THR A 14 14.35 3.34 8.19
CA THR A 14 15.54 3.09 9.00
C THR A 14 16.44 2.03 8.37
N THR A 15 15.94 0.81 8.17
CA THR A 15 16.73 -0.31 7.62
C THR A 15 16.13 -0.96 6.39
N GLY A 16 14.92 -0.55 5.99
CA GLY A 16 14.25 -1.09 4.80
C GLY A 16 15.05 -0.82 3.52
N VAL A 17 15.15 -1.84 2.66
CA VAL A 17 15.86 -1.78 1.38
C VAL A 17 14.97 -2.17 0.21
N GLU A 18 15.34 -1.71 -0.98
CA GLU A 18 14.69 -2.05 -2.25
C GLU A 18 13.25 -1.54 -2.35
N ASN A 19 12.99 -0.40 -1.70
CA ASN A 19 11.71 0.28 -1.76
C ASN A 19 11.69 1.36 -2.85
N THR A 20 10.58 1.48 -3.56
CA THR A 20 10.29 2.57 -4.49
C THR A 20 9.09 3.37 -3.97
N ALA A 21 9.29 4.65 -3.70
CA ALA A 21 8.26 5.57 -3.22
C ALA A 21 8.20 6.82 -4.09
N ILE A 22 7.09 7.02 -4.80
CA ILE A 22 6.90 8.13 -5.72
C ILE A 22 5.57 8.84 -5.40
N GLY A 23 5.65 10.02 -4.79
CA GLY A 23 4.52 10.87 -4.44
C GLY A 23 4.63 11.46 -3.02
N PHE A 24 3.68 12.33 -2.66
CA PHE A 24 3.64 12.94 -1.33
C PHE A 24 3.30 11.90 -0.27
N ASP A 25 4.13 11.79 0.77
CA ASP A 25 3.98 10.84 1.89
C ASP A 25 3.90 9.36 1.46
N ALA A 26 4.42 9.00 0.29
CA ALA A 26 4.54 7.60 -0.12
C ALA A 26 5.56 6.85 0.77
N LEU A 27 5.15 5.74 1.38
CA LEU A 27 5.98 4.96 2.33
C LEU A 27 6.58 5.80 3.48
N ASN A 28 5.89 6.85 3.95
CA ASN A 28 6.42 7.78 4.94
C ASN A 28 6.90 7.06 6.23
N ILE A 29 6.10 6.17 6.79
CA ILE A 29 6.41 5.45 8.05
C ILE A 29 6.87 4.00 7.80
N ASN A 30 7.56 3.75 6.68
CA ASN A 30 8.28 2.49 6.51
C ASN A 30 9.50 2.46 7.40
N THR A 31 9.65 1.49 8.32
CA THR A 31 10.84 1.41 9.19
C THR A 31 11.79 0.32 8.69
N THR A 32 11.34 -0.92 8.65
CA THR A 32 12.17 -2.08 8.26
C THR A 32 11.65 -2.88 7.07
N GLY A 33 10.49 -2.50 6.51
CA GLY A 33 9.89 -3.19 5.36
C GLY A 33 10.75 -3.08 4.09
N ASN A 34 10.78 -4.16 3.30
CA ASN A 34 11.60 -4.28 2.09
C ASN A 34 10.75 -4.58 0.86
N HIS A 35 11.28 -4.26 -0.31
CA HIS A 35 10.69 -4.57 -1.62
C HIS A 35 9.26 -4.02 -1.81
N ASN A 36 8.95 -2.86 -1.23
CA ASN A 36 7.66 -2.21 -1.40
C ASN A 36 7.69 -1.21 -2.56
N THR A 37 6.63 -1.18 -3.37
CA THR A 37 6.43 -0.18 -4.42
C THR A 37 5.19 0.64 -4.08
N ALA A 38 5.35 1.95 -3.92
CA ALA A 38 4.29 2.90 -3.60
C ALA A 38 4.31 4.06 -4.58
N THR A 39 3.27 4.20 -5.39
CA THR A 39 3.13 5.31 -6.35
C THR A 39 1.82 6.05 -6.12
N GLY A 40 1.87 7.36 -5.89
CA GLY A 40 0.73 8.20 -5.56
C GLY A 40 0.89 8.92 -4.23
N VAL A 41 -0.18 9.58 -3.80
CA VAL A 41 -0.21 10.37 -2.56
C VAL A 41 -0.77 9.51 -1.42
N PHE A 42 -0.11 9.53 -0.25
CA PHE A 42 -0.45 8.73 0.92
C PHE A 42 -0.52 7.22 0.65
N VAL A 43 0.39 6.70 -0.18
CA VAL A 43 0.42 5.28 -0.53
C VAL A 43 1.34 4.53 0.41
N LEU A 44 0.85 3.42 1.00
CA LEU A 44 1.57 2.67 2.04
C LEU A 44 2.07 3.57 3.19
N GLY A 45 1.29 4.60 3.54
CA GLY A 45 1.73 5.69 4.42
C GLY A 45 2.21 5.24 5.80
N ILE A 46 1.62 4.18 6.37
CA ILE A 46 1.97 3.67 7.71
C ILE A 46 2.54 2.24 7.76
N ASN A 47 3.16 1.77 6.66
CA ASN A 47 3.73 0.42 6.55
C ASN A 47 4.99 0.21 7.39
N SER A 48 4.90 -0.16 8.67
CA SER A 48 6.09 -0.31 9.52
C SER A 48 7.07 -1.39 9.06
N THR A 49 6.62 -2.65 8.93
CA THR A 49 7.51 -3.79 8.66
C THR A 49 7.05 -4.68 7.50
N GLY A 50 5.90 -4.38 6.88
CA GLY A 50 5.36 -5.16 5.77
C GLY A 50 6.30 -5.16 4.56
N ASN A 51 6.41 -6.31 3.89
CA ASN A 51 7.30 -6.53 2.76
C ASN A 51 6.53 -6.90 1.50
N ASN A 52 7.16 -6.67 0.34
CA ASN A 52 6.65 -7.12 -0.96
C ASN A 52 5.26 -6.56 -1.32
N ASN A 53 4.88 -5.39 -0.81
CA ASN A 53 3.61 -4.77 -1.16
C ASN A 53 3.76 -3.89 -2.41
N THR A 54 2.79 -3.98 -3.32
CA THR A 54 2.69 -3.11 -4.49
C THR A 54 1.41 -2.30 -4.39
N ALA A 55 1.52 -0.97 -4.34
CA ALA A 55 0.41 -0.06 -4.18
C ALA A 55 0.51 1.12 -5.16
N ASP A 56 -0.60 1.42 -5.84
CA ASP A 56 -0.70 2.52 -6.79
C ASP A 56 -2.06 3.24 -6.68
N GLY A 57 -2.03 4.55 -6.55
CA GLY A 57 -3.22 5.42 -6.44
C GLY A 57 -3.42 6.02 -5.05
N TYR A 58 -4.13 7.15 -4.97
CA TYR A 58 -4.33 7.90 -3.73
C TYR A 58 -4.83 7.02 -2.57
N GLY A 59 -4.07 6.96 -1.48
CA GLY A 59 -4.43 6.18 -0.28
C GLY A 59 -4.40 4.65 -0.44
N ALA A 60 -3.87 4.09 -1.54
CA ALA A 60 -3.77 2.64 -1.67
C ALA A 60 -2.91 2.05 -0.55
N LEU A 61 -3.43 1.01 0.13
CA LEU A 61 -2.81 0.35 1.29
C LEU A 61 -2.36 1.32 2.41
N PHE A 62 -3.01 2.48 2.57
CA PHE A 62 -2.56 3.51 3.50
C PHE A 62 -2.34 2.98 4.92
N HIS A 63 -3.29 2.20 5.45
CA HIS A 63 -3.23 1.65 6.82
C HIS A 63 -2.47 0.34 6.99
N ASN A 64 -1.80 -0.19 5.95
CA ASN A 64 -1.02 -1.42 6.09
C ASN A 64 0.10 -1.16 7.11
N THR A 65 0.25 -2.00 8.13
CA THR A 65 1.32 -1.88 9.13
C THR A 65 2.34 -3.00 8.96
N ILE A 66 1.88 -4.25 8.94
CA ILE A 66 2.76 -5.43 8.88
C ILE A 66 2.39 -6.43 7.77
N GLY A 67 1.25 -6.23 7.09
CA GLY A 67 0.80 -7.11 6.01
C GLY A 67 1.80 -7.17 4.85
N ASN A 68 1.93 -8.35 4.26
CA ASN A 68 2.92 -8.67 3.24
C ASN A 68 2.26 -9.11 1.94
N SER A 69 2.98 -8.94 0.84
CA SER A 69 2.59 -9.51 -0.46
C SER A 69 1.21 -9.05 -0.95
N ASN A 70 0.77 -7.84 -0.58
CA ASN A 70 -0.49 -7.27 -1.06
C ASN A 70 -0.29 -6.49 -2.36
N THR A 71 -1.25 -6.56 -3.26
CA THR A 71 -1.34 -5.73 -4.47
C THR A 71 -2.58 -4.85 -4.39
N ALA A 72 -2.43 -3.53 -4.36
CA ALA A 72 -3.53 -2.58 -4.31
C ALA A 72 -3.40 -1.50 -5.39
N ILE A 73 -4.22 -1.59 -6.44
CA ILE A 73 -4.17 -0.66 -7.57
C ILE A 73 -5.52 0.04 -7.67
N GLY A 74 -5.54 1.32 -7.35
CA GLY A 74 -6.73 2.17 -7.35
C GLY A 74 -6.82 3.08 -6.13
N CYS A 75 -7.53 4.20 -6.27
CA CYS A 75 -7.80 5.11 -5.15
C CYS A 75 -8.47 4.35 -4.01
N HIS A 76 -7.87 4.36 -2.82
CA HIS A 76 -8.31 3.65 -1.62
C HIS A 76 -8.44 2.11 -1.74
N ALA A 77 -7.76 1.47 -2.69
CA ALA A 77 -7.67 0.01 -2.72
C ALA A 77 -6.98 -0.52 -1.44
N LEU A 78 -7.59 -1.50 -0.77
CA LEU A 78 -7.16 -2.03 0.54
C LEU A 78 -6.88 -0.95 1.62
N PHE A 79 -7.57 0.19 1.56
CA PHE A 79 -7.28 1.34 2.43
C PHE A 79 -7.18 1.01 3.93
N LYS A 80 -8.02 0.08 4.41
CA LYS A 80 -8.10 -0.32 5.83
C LYS A 80 -7.32 -1.59 6.18
N ASN A 81 -6.63 -2.23 5.23
CA ASN A 81 -5.85 -3.42 5.53
C ASN A 81 -4.73 -3.04 6.50
N THR A 82 -4.62 -3.72 7.64
CA THR A 82 -3.59 -3.45 8.65
C THR A 82 -2.55 -4.57 8.69
N ILE A 83 -3.00 -5.82 8.75
CA ILE A 83 -2.14 -6.99 8.91
C ILE A 83 -2.37 -8.08 7.88
N GLY A 84 -3.38 -7.94 7.01
CA GLY A 84 -3.74 -8.97 6.04
C GLY A 84 -2.63 -9.18 5.01
N ASP A 85 -2.37 -10.44 4.67
CA ASP A 85 -1.36 -10.86 3.71
C ASP A 85 -1.99 -11.37 2.41
N GLU A 86 -1.24 -11.27 1.30
CA GLU A 86 -1.58 -11.95 0.03
C GLU A 86 -2.94 -11.53 -0.56
N ASN A 87 -3.36 -10.28 -0.35
CA ASN A 87 -4.59 -9.75 -0.96
C ASN A 87 -4.31 -9.03 -2.27
N ILE A 88 -5.23 -9.18 -3.22
CA ILE A 88 -5.23 -8.45 -4.50
C ILE A 88 -6.47 -7.58 -4.55
N ALA A 89 -6.30 -6.26 -4.67
CA ALA A 89 -7.37 -5.31 -4.87
C ALA A 89 -7.12 -4.45 -6.10
N LEU A 90 -8.01 -4.52 -7.08
CA LEU A 90 -7.90 -3.80 -8.34
C LEU A 90 -9.16 -2.98 -8.59
N GLY A 91 -9.08 -1.66 -8.45
CA GLY A 91 -10.19 -0.73 -8.63
C GLY A 91 -10.30 0.29 -7.49
N VAL A 92 -11.10 1.34 -7.73
CA VAL A 92 -11.38 2.34 -6.70
C VAL A 92 -12.11 1.68 -5.53
N SER A 93 -11.55 1.79 -4.32
CA SER A 93 -12.06 1.23 -3.07
C SER A 93 -12.22 -0.30 -3.03
N ALA A 94 -11.61 -1.03 -3.97
CA ALA A 94 -11.56 -2.50 -3.95
C ALA A 94 -10.93 -2.98 -2.64
N GLY A 95 -11.59 -3.93 -1.96
CA GLY A 95 -11.12 -4.46 -0.67
C GLY A 95 -11.00 -3.43 0.46
N SER A 96 -11.60 -2.23 0.33
CA SER A 96 -11.50 -1.17 1.35
C SER A 96 -12.06 -1.54 2.73
N ALA A 97 -12.88 -2.60 2.81
CA ALA A 97 -13.40 -3.15 4.06
C ALA A 97 -12.52 -4.27 4.67
N LEU A 98 -11.54 -4.79 3.93
CA LEU A 98 -10.60 -5.78 4.44
C LEU A 98 -9.65 -5.11 5.43
N THR A 99 -9.63 -5.61 6.66
CA THR A 99 -8.76 -5.13 7.74
C THR A 99 -7.66 -6.13 8.07
N ILE A 100 -8.00 -7.41 8.19
CA ILE A 100 -7.08 -8.48 8.65
C ILE A 100 -7.17 -9.76 7.79
N GLY A 101 -8.01 -9.76 6.75
CA GLY A 101 -8.23 -10.94 5.92
C GLY A 101 -7.00 -11.23 5.05
N ASN A 102 -6.70 -12.51 4.84
CA ASN A 102 -5.64 -12.95 3.94
C ASN A 102 -6.23 -13.60 2.69
N ASN A 103 -5.45 -13.66 1.61
CA ASN A 103 -5.78 -14.44 0.41
C ASN A 103 -7.10 -14.04 -0.27
N ASN A 104 -7.44 -12.74 -0.26
CA ASN A 104 -8.64 -12.22 -0.92
C ASN A 104 -8.31 -11.62 -2.29
N ILE A 105 -9.27 -11.72 -3.22
CA ILE A 105 -9.20 -11.08 -4.53
C ILE A 105 -10.45 -10.21 -4.69
N ASP A 106 -10.27 -8.89 -4.63
CA ASP A 106 -11.30 -7.89 -4.84
C ASP A 106 -11.04 -7.12 -6.13
N ILE A 107 -11.96 -7.21 -7.10
CA ILE A 107 -11.82 -6.52 -8.39
C ILE A 107 -13.08 -5.69 -8.66
N GLY A 108 -12.87 -4.42 -8.98
CA GLY A 108 -13.92 -3.46 -9.34
C GLY A 108 -14.10 -2.33 -8.33
N ASN A 109 -14.73 -1.25 -8.79
CA ASN A 109 -15.41 -0.29 -7.93
C ASN A 109 -16.80 -0.90 -7.58
N GLY A 110 -17.42 -0.51 -6.45
CA GLY A 110 -18.82 -0.89 -6.18
C GLY A 110 -19.68 -0.52 -7.39
N GLY A 111 -20.05 -1.53 -8.19
CA GLY A 111 -20.64 -1.29 -9.51
C GLY A 111 -22.02 -0.67 -9.38
N LEU A 112 -22.29 0.39 -10.14
CA LEU A 112 -23.65 0.75 -10.54
C LEU A 112 -23.95 -0.03 -11.82
N ALA A 113 -24.89 -0.97 -11.74
CA ALA A 113 -25.47 -1.57 -12.93
C ALA A 113 -26.17 -0.45 -13.72
N GLY A 114 -25.75 -0.26 -14.97
CA GLY A 114 -26.52 0.51 -15.96
C GLY A 114 -27.68 -0.31 -16.51
#